data_AF-A0A815Y2B2-F1
#
_entry.id   AF-A0A815Y2B2-F1
#
_cell.length_a   1.000
_cell.length_b   1.000
_cell.length_c   1.000
_cell.angle_alpha   90.00
_cell.angle_beta   90.00
_cell.angle_gamma   90.00
#
_symmetry.space_group_name_H-M   'P 1'
#
loop_
_entity.id
_entity.type
_entity.pdbx_description
1 polymer ?
#
loop_
_entity_poly.entity_id
_entity_poly.type
_entity_poly.pdbx_seq_one_letter_code
_entity_poly.pdbx_strand_id
1 'polypeptide(L)'
;MCHKRMLAFEKFISDKKHPFFIDYTVTNYFFKIEFQRGGLPHLHTLLWLDNFPSVDTSEGREAIIEFIARNVQIESDCRLLSADINRNLQ
;
A
#
# COMPACT_ATOMS: atom_id res chain seq x y z
N MET A 1 -19.85 -3.60 0.08
CA MET A 1 -19.05 -2.72 0.97
C MET A 1 -19.93 -1.55 1.40
N CYS A 2 -20.07 -1.23 2.69
CA CYS A 2 -21.02 -0.20 3.13
C CYS A 2 -20.41 1.21 3.04
N HIS A 3 -21.22 2.22 2.68
CA HIS A 3 -20.81 3.63 2.56
C HIS A 3 -20.03 4.14 3.79
N LYS A 4 -20.38 3.68 5.00
CA LYS A 4 -19.68 4.02 6.24
C LYS A 4 -18.20 3.58 6.26
N ARG A 5 -17.88 2.43 5.67
CA ARG A 5 -16.48 1.95 5.55
C ARG A 5 -15.67 2.82 4.59
N MET A 6 -16.29 3.31 3.52
CA MET A 6 -15.63 4.22 2.59
C MET A 6 -15.29 5.56 3.24
N LEU A 7 -16.25 6.16 3.95
CA LEU A 7 -16.00 7.41 4.67
C LEU A 7 -14.93 7.25 5.76
N ALA A 8 -14.92 6.11 6.46
CA ALA A 8 -13.89 5.81 7.44
C ALA A 8 -12.50 5.69 6.78
N PHE A 9 -12.41 5.04 5.62
CA PHE A 9 -11.18 4.90 4.86
C PHE A 9 -10.67 6.25 4.34
N GLU A 10 -11.56 7.06 3.76
CA GLU A 10 -11.23 8.40 3.27
C GLU A 10 -10.74 9.30 4.41
N LYS A 11 -11.43 9.26 5.56
CA LYS A 11 -11.00 9.97 6.77
C LYS A 11 -9.61 9.50 7.21
N PHE A 12 -9.38 8.19 7.24
CA PHE A 12 -8.09 7.59 7.60
C PHE A 12 -6.93 8.06 6.70
N ILE A 13 -7.09 7.99 5.37
CA ILE A 13 -6.03 8.41 4.44
C ILE A 13 -5.83 9.94 4.40
N SER A 14 -6.85 10.71 4.75
CA SER A 14 -6.76 12.17 4.83
C SER A 14 -6.18 12.69 6.15
N ASP A 15 -6.05 11.84 7.16
CA ASP A 15 -5.57 12.24 8.49
C ASP A 15 -4.05 12.33 8.52
N LYS A 16 -3.56 13.57 8.38
CA LYS A 16 -2.13 13.90 8.41
C LYS A 16 -1.44 13.61 9.75
N LYS A 17 -2.19 13.33 10.82
CA LYS A 17 -1.66 12.98 12.14
C LYS A 17 -1.70 11.48 12.40
N HIS A 18 -2.18 10.69 11.45
CA HIS A 18 -2.31 9.26 11.65
C HIS A 18 -0.91 8.61 11.74
N PRO A 19 -0.64 7.75 12.76
CA PRO A 19 0.69 7.16 12.97
C PRO A 19 1.26 6.40 11.78
N PHE A 20 0.39 5.86 10.91
CA PHE A 20 0.78 5.17 9.68
C PHE A 20 1.47 6.10 8.67
N PHE A 21 1.13 7.39 8.68
CA PHE A 21 1.62 8.42 7.77
C PHE A 21 2.60 9.39 8.47
N ILE A 22 3.13 9.02 9.65
CA ILE A 22 3.96 9.92 10.45
C ILE A 22 5.24 10.35 9.71
N ASP A 23 5.79 9.42 8.91
CA ASP A 23 6.99 9.66 8.10
C ASP A 23 6.65 10.13 6.67
N TYR A 24 5.40 9.94 6.23
CA TYR A 24 4.98 10.17 4.84
C TYR A 24 3.57 10.74 4.77
N THR A 25 3.41 11.95 4.21
CA THR A 25 2.10 12.58 4.09
C THR A 25 1.40 12.16 2.78
N VAL A 26 0.15 11.69 2.86
CA VAL A 26 -0.68 11.47 1.66
C VAL A 26 -1.06 12.83 1.05
N THR A 27 -0.61 13.09 -0.17
CA THR A 27 -0.90 14.32 -0.92
C THR A 27 -2.06 14.15 -1.88
N ASN A 28 -2.21 12.95 -2.42
CA ASN A 28 -3.30 12.60 -3.33
C ASN A 28 -3.63 11.12 -3.19
N TYR A 29 -4.83 10.74 -3.60
CA TYR A 29 -5.25 9.35 -3.60
C TYR A 29 -6.27 9.08 -4.70
N PHE A 30 -6.29 7.84 -5.15
CA PHE A 30 -7.32 7.29 -6.00
C PHE A 30 -7.71 5.93 -5.47
N PHE A 31 -9.00 5.62 -5.43
CA PHE A 31 -9.45 4.28 -5.09
C PHE A 31 -10.59 3.83 -5.99
N LYS A 32 -10.69 2.51 -6.15
CA LYS A 32 -11.74 1.85 -6.92
C LYS A 32 -12.15 0.56 -6.23
N ILE A 33 -13.46 0.32 -6.17
CA ILE A 33 -14.00 -0.94 -5.67
C ILE A 33 -14.19 -1.89 -6.85
N GLU A 34 -13.66 -3.10 -6.76
CA GLU A 34 -13.81 -4.13 -7.77
C GLU A 34 -14.37 -5.43 -7.19
N PHE A 35 -15.09 -6.16 -8.03
CA PHE A 35 -15.64 -7.48 -7.72
C PHE A 35 -14.87 -8.52 -8.52
N GLN A 36 -14.05 -9.29 -7.82
CA GLN A 36 -13.39 -10.45 -8.43
C GLN A 36 -14.47 -11.48 -8.81
N ARG A 37 -14.24 -12.30 -9.86
CA ARG A 37 -15.17 -13.37 -10.21
C ARG A 37 -15.34 -14.33 -9.03
N GLY A 38 -16.52 -14.31 -8.40
CA GLY A 38 -16.83 -15.13 -7.22
C GLY A 38 -16.24 -14.62 -5.90
N GLY A 39 -15.61 -13.45 -5.88
CA GLY A 39 -14.98 -12.88 -4.69
C GLY A 39 -15.82 -11.82 -3.99
N LEU A 40 -15.41 -11.50 -2.76
CA LEU A 40 -15.94 -10.36 -2.03
C LEU A 40 -15.42 -9.04 -2.66
N PRO A 41 -16.17 -7.93 -2.55
CA PRO A 41 -15.70 -6.63 -3.01
C PRO A 41 -14.40 -6.26 -2.30
N HIS A 42 -13.42 -5.77 -3.08
CA HIS A 42 -12.13 -5.33 -2.58
C HIS A 42 -11.82 -3.92 -3.08
N LEU A 43 -10.99 -3.20 -2.32
CA LEU A 43 -10.62 -1.82 -2.58
C LEU A 43 -9.21 -1.78 -3.15
N HIS A 44 -9.07 -1.37 -4.40
CA HIS A 44 -7.78 -0.95 -4.95
C HIS A 44 -7.55 0.50 -4.57
N THR A 45 -6.36 0.82 -4.04
CA THR A 45 -5.98 2.19 -3.66
C THR A 45 -4.60 2.52 -4.21
N LEU A 46 -4.47 3.72 -4.78
CA LEU A 46 -3.22 4.38 -5.11
C LEU A 46 -3.08 5.59 -4.21
N LEU A 47 -1.93 5.73 -3.55
CA LEU A 47 -1.61 6.85 -2.67
C LEU A 47 -0.35 7.55 -3.19
N TRP A 48 -0.40 8.87 -3.29
CA TRP A 48 0.77 9.69 -3.52
C TRP A 48 1.28 10.18 -2.18
N LEU A 49 2.54 9.86 -1.89
CA LEU A 49 3.19 10.17 -0.63
C LEU A 49 4.23 11.27 -0.88
N ASP A 50 4.18 12.34 -0.09
CA ASP A 50 5.26 13.31 -0.02
C ASP A 50 6.42 12.76 0.83
N ASN A 51 7.63 13.23 0.56
CA ASN A 51 8.87 12.78 1.20
C ASN A 51 9.14 11.26 1.11
N PHE A 52 8.57 10.58 0.11
CA PHE A 52 8.83 9.15 -0.10
C PHE A 52 10.27 8.92 -0.61
N PRO A 53 10.95 7.82 -0.24
CA PRO A 53 12.34 7.60 -0.64
C PRO A 53 12.47 7.44 -2.17
N SER A 54 13.60 7.86 -2.73
CA SER A 54 13.86 7.74 -4.16
C SER A 54 14.12 6.29 -4.58
N VAL A 55 13.52 5.84 -5.67
CA VAL A 55 13.79 4.52 -6.26
C VAL A 55 15.13 4.46 -7.00
N ASP A 56 15.70 5.62 -7.34
CA ASP A 56 16.91 5.71 -8.15
C ASP A 56 18.18 5.45 -7.33
N THR A 57 18.13 5.64 -6.01
CA THR A 57 19.27 5.43 -5.10
C THR A 57 19.20 4.07 -4.40
N SER A 58 20.35 3.52 -3.99
CA SER A 58 20.40 2.23 -3.27
C SER A 58 19.74 2.36 -1.90
N GLU A 59 20.06 3.44 -1.19
CA GLU A 59 19.55 3.76 0.14
C GLU A 59 18.03 3.98 0.11
N GLY A 60 17.53 4.65 -0.94
CA GLY A 60 16.11 4.88 -1.09
C GLY A 60 15.35 3.58 -1.39
N ARG A 61 15.89 2.67 -2.21
CA ARG A 61 15.30 1.34 -2.41
C ARG A 61 15.25 0.52 -1.12
N GLU A 62 16.29 0.55 -0.29
CA GLU A 62 16.29 -0.14 1.01
C GLU A 62 15.21 0.44 1.95
N ALA A 63 15.10 1.77 2.04
CA ALA A 63 14.05 2.43 2.83
C ALA A 63 12.63 2.08 2.35
N ILE A 64 12.42 1.92 1.04
CA ILE A 64 11.14 1.47 0.46
C ILE A 64 10.83 0.04 0.89
N ILE A 65 11.81 -0.87 0.85
CA ILE A 65 11.64 -2.27 1.28
C ILE A 65 11.27 -2.31 2.76
N GLU A 66 11.95 -1.54 3.61
CA GLU A 66 11.62 -1.44 5.04
C GLU A 66 10.21 -0.88 5.27
N PHE A 67 9.83 0.16 4.52
CA PHE A 67 8.48 0.72 4.58
C PHE A 67 7.42 -0.34 4.24
N ILE A 68 7.62 -1.10 3.17
CA ILE A 68 6.71 -2.19 2.76
C ILE A 68 6.67 -3.27 3.84
N ALA A 69 7.82 -3.74 4.31
CA ALA A 69 7.90 -4.79 5.32
C ALA A 69 7.21 -4.41 6.65
N ARG A 70 7.28 -3.13 7.04
CA ARG A 70 6.64 -2.62 8.26
C ARG A 70 5.13 -2.48 8.13
N ASN A 71 4.65 -2.03 6.96
CA ASN A 71 3.29 -1.52 6.81
C ASN A 71 2.37 -2.40 5.95
N VAL A 72 2.92 -3.25 5.10
CA VAL A 72 2.17 -4.17 4.25
C VAL A 72 2.24 -5.56 4.88
N GLN A 73 1.22 -5.89 5.67
CA GLN A 73 1.01 -7.27 6.10
C GLN A 73 0.44 -8.06 4.93
N ILE A 74 1.28 -8.89 4.32
CA ILE A 74 0.82 -9.85 3.33
C ILE A 74 0.36 -11.09 4.08
N GLU A 75 -0.96 -11.26 4.26
CA GLU A 75 -1.52 -12.58 4.56
C GLU A 75 -1.62 -13.37 3.26
N SER A 76 -0.47 -13.79 2.75
CA SER A 76 -0.39 -14.79 1.69
C SER A 76 0.51 -15.90 2.20
N ASP A 77 0.01 -17.14 2.13
CA ASP A 77 0.78 -18.36 2.40
C ASP A 77 2.23 -18.19 1.91
N CYS A 78 3.17 -18.07 2.86
CA CYS A 78 4.54 -17.58 2.70
C CYS A 78 5.42 -18.39 1.70
N ARG A 79 4.85 -19.35 0.97
CA ARG A 79 5.57 -20.24 0.05
C ARG A 79 5.66 -19.72 -1.38
N LEU A 80 4.91 -18.68 -1.76
CA LEU A 80 4.84 -18.22 -3.16
C LEU A 80 5.65 -16.94 -3.47
N LEU A 81 5.92 -16.09 -2.47
CA LEU A 81 6.62 -14.80 -2.70
C LEU A 81 8.11 -14.95 -3.05
N SER A 82 8.80 -15.97 -2.54
CA SER A 82 10.23 -16.20 -2.85
C SER A 82 10.47 -16.69 -4.27
N ALA A 83 9.46 -17.26 -4.93
CA ALA A 83 9.56 -17.78 -6.30
C ALA A 83 9.37 -16.68 -7.35
N ASP A 84 8.51 -15.69 -7.09
CA ASP A 84 8.13 -14.68 -8.08
C ASP A 84 9.04 -13.45 -8.10
N ILE A 85 9.70 -13.12 -6.98
CA ILE A 85 10.69 -12.03 -6.94
C ILE A 85 11.95 -12.42 -7.75
N ASN A 86 12.36 -13.69 -7.70
CA ASN A 86 13.52 -14.18 -8.46
C ASN A 86 13.25 -14.35 -9.96
N ARG A 87 11.98 -14.35 -10.39
CA ARG A 87 11.60 -14.57 -11.80
C ARG A 87 11.54 -13.30 -12.63
N ASN A 88 11.39 -12.14 -12.00
CA ASN A 88 11.22 -10.85 -12.67
C ASN A 88 12.49 -9.97 -12.67
N LEU A 89 13.63 -10.54 -12.24
CA LEU A 89 14.95 -9.90 -12.28
C LEU A 89 15.96 -10.65 -13.18
N GLN A 90 15.47 -11.47 -14.12
CA GLN A 90 16.27 -12.06 -15.21
C GLN A 90 15.90 -11.44 -16.55
#